data_AF-A0A7S1DAR6-F1
#
_entry.id   AF-A0A7S1DAR6-F1
#
_cell.length_a   1.000
_cell.length_b   1.000
_cell.length_c   1.000
_cell.angle_alpha   90.00
_cell.angle_beta   90.00
_cell.angle_gamma   90.00
#
_symmetry.space_group_name_H-M   'P 1'
#
loop_
_entity.id
_entity.type
_entity.pdbx_description
1 polymer ?
#
loop_
_entity_poly.entity_id
_entity_poly.type
_entity_poly.pdbx_seq_one_letter_code
_entity_poly.pdbx_strand_id
1 'polypeptide(L)'
;MCARMTEFNVQHILLFTLPLWQISLNLLDRSDRIAVLTGEAMDEEEFMREAQRRKNSIALHIVRANKLSLGTMFEQWSMLKELLPIMEREKDVIDVHFSQPFMLLALGTAHLCLYIATGRTYYHRRAKRVIRRFQKWSNWGVPNAETFLMILRAQVVGMTESYEAAKKAFIEAIERCSLTEGFFQICQIAKKLAGDCMLRYGKINDAQDFLSDFRDHCIQWENIAMVNFLERKYSHILAAARCCSEDTDYRNM
;
A
#
# COMPACT_ATOMS: atom_id res chain seq x y z
N MET A 1 -20.60 -15.08 14.39
CA MET A 1 -20.65 -13.63 14.69
C MET A 1 -21.39 -12.84 13.61
N CYS A 2 -21.15 -13.09 12.31
CA CYS A 2 -21.88 -12.41 11.21
C CYS A 2 -23.41 -12.62 11.19
N ALA A 3 -23.92 -13.83 11.45
CA ALA A 3 -25.37 -14.11 11.38
C ALA A 3 -26.21 -13.23 12.32
N ARG A 4 -25.71 -12.95 13.54
CA ARG A 4 -26.39 -12.09 14.51
C ARG A 4 -26.40 -10.61 14.12
N MET A 5 -25.40 -10.12 13.39
CA MET A 5 -25.36 -8.71 12.98
C MET A 5 -26.35 -8.40 11.85
N THR A 6 -26.66 -9.40 11.02
CA THR A 6 -27.68 -9.29 9.97
C THR A 6 -29.09 -9.17 10.57
N GLU A 7 -29.34 -9.83 11.71
CA GLU A 7 -30.62 -9.77 12.44
C GLU A 7 -30.95 -8.37 12.99
N PHE A 8 -29.95 -7.56 13.34
CA PHE A 8 -30.13 -6.22 13.91
C PHE A 8 -30.19 -5.07 12.88
N ASN A 9 -30.35 -5.37 11.59
CA ASN A 9 -30.39 -4.39 10.50
C ASN A 9 -29.13 -3.47 10.43
N VAL A 10 -27.98 -3.97 10.89
CA VAL A 10 -26.71 -3.22 10.94
C VAL A 10 -25.94 -3.36 9.62
N GLN A 11 -26.65 -3.38 8.51
CA GLN A 11 -26.09 -3.67 7.19
C GLN A 11 -24.96 -2.72 6.82
N HIS A 12 -25.03 -1.45 7.26
CA HIS A 12 -23.99 -0.45 7.02
C HIS A 12 -22.65 -0.77 7.68
N ILE A 13 -22.62 -1.35 8.89
CA ILE A 13 -21.35 -1.67 9.56
C ILE A 13 -20.68 -2.85 8.85
N LEU A 14 -21.46 -3.83 8.41
CA LEU A 14 -20.97 -4.98 7.65
C LEU A 14 -20.31 -4.58 6.31
N LEU A 15 -20.72 -3.45 5.71
CA LEU A 15 -20.09 -2.93 4.49
C LEU A 15 -18.61 -2.60 4.66
N PHE A 16 -18.22 -2.14 5.86
CA PHE A 16 -16.84 -1.77 6.15
C PHE A 16 -16.07 -2.91 6.80
N THR A 17 -16.70 -3.67 7.69
CA THR A 17 -16.00 -4.68 8.48
C THR A 17 -15.66 -5.92 7.67
N LEU A 18 -16.53 -6.36 6.75
CA LEU A 18 -16.26 -7.57 5.97
C LEU A 18 -15.03 -7.43 5.05
N PRO A 19 -14.89 -6.36 4.23
CA PRO A 19 -13.68 -6.15 3.43
C PRO A 19 -12.41 -6.04 4.27
N LEU A 20 -12.46 -5.33 5.40
CA LEU A 20 -11.29 -5.16 6.28
C LEU A 20 -10.89 -6.48 6.97
N TRP A 21 -11.88 -7.26 7.40
CA TRP A 21 -11.63 -8.58 7.97
C TRP A 21 -11.00 -9.51 6.93
N GLN A 22 -11.53 -9.53 5.70
CA GLN A 22 -10.96 -10.35 4.63
C GLN A 22 -9.55 -9.90 4.24
N ILE A 23 -9.25 -8.59 4.20
CA ILE A 23 -7.87 -8.11 4.01
C ILE A 23 -6.95 -8.65 5.09
N SER A 24 -7.38 -8.60 6.35
CA SER A 24 -6.57 -9.07 7.47
C SER A 24 -6.25 -10.56 7.30
N LEU A 25 -7.25 -11.37 6.92
CA LEU A 25 -7.04 -12.78 6.60
C LEU A 25 -6.11 -12.98 5.41
N ASN A 26 -6.22 -12.17 4.36
CA ASN A 26 -5.32 -12.22 3.21
C ASN A 26 -3.87 -11.88 3.61
N LEU A 27 -3.65 -10.90 4.49
CA LEU A 27 -2.32 -10.53 4.99
C LEU A 27 -1.69 -11.61 5.89
N LEU A 28 -2.53 -12.34 6.63
CA LEU A 28 -2.15 -13.50 7.44
C LEU A 28 -1.92 -14.78 6.60
N ASP A 29 -1.96 -14.68 5.27
CA ASP A 29 -1.83 -15.82 4.33
C ASP A 29 -2.93 -16.89 4.51
N ARG A 30 -4.12 -16.46 4.93
CA ARG A 30 -5.33 -17.32 5.12
C ARG A 30 -6.30 -17.24 3.95
N SER A 31 -5.83 -16.85 2.77
CA SER A 31 -6.62 -16.83 1.52
C SER A 31 -5.73 -17.22 0.35
N ASP A 32 -6.29 -17.99 -0.59
CA ASP A 32 -5.60 -18.44 -1.80
C ASP A 32 -5.13 -17.28 -2.69
N ARG A 33 -5.82 -16.14 -2.62
CA ARG A 33 -5.58 -14.99 -3.51
C ARG A 33 -5.50 -13.69 -2.72
N ILE A 34 -4.26 -13.25 -2.50
CA ILE A 34 -3.92 -12.08 -1.67
C ILE A 34 -4.69 -10.80 -2.06
N ALA A 35 -4.96 -10.57 -3.34
CA ALA A 35 -5.61 -9.35 -3.84
C ALA A 35 -7.11 -9.49 -4.16
N VAL A 36 -7.70 -10.65 -3.86
CA VAL A 36 -9.14 -10.91 -4.03
C VAL A 36 -9.78 -10.96 -2.64
N LEU A 37 -10.86 -10.22 -2.44
CA LEU A 37 -11.57 -10.20 -1.15
C LEU A 37 -12.56 -11.36 -1.08
N THR A 38 -12.06 -12.58 -1.21
CA THR A 38 -12.86 -13.81 -1.13
C THR A 38 -12.19 -14.80 -0.18
N GLY A 39 -12.97 -15.36 0.74
CA GLY A 39 -12.51 -16.29 1.76
C GLY A 39 -13.52 -16.43 2.89
N GLU A 40 -13.02 -16.67 4.09
CA GLU A 40 -13.84 -16.91 5.29
C GLU A 40 -14.80 -15.76 5.60
N ALA A 41 -14.37 -14.51 5.40
CA ALA A 41 -15.13 -13.35 5.84
C ALA A 41 -16.17 -12.88 4.80
N MET A 42 -15.90 -13.03 3.50
CA MET A 42 -16.81 -12.61 2.44
C MET A 42 -16.53 -13.28 1.09
N ASP A 43 -17.49 -13.19 0.17
CA ASP A 43 -17.34 -13.45 -1.26
C ASP A 43 -17.38 -12.12 -2.03
N GLU A 44 -16.32 -11.81 -2.79
CA GLU A 44 -16.19 -10.52 -3.48
C GLU A 44 -17.24 -10.36 -4.57
N GLU A 45 -17.47 -11.40 -5.37
CA GLU A 45 -18.35 -11.34 -6.53
C GLU A 45 -19.82 -11.25 -6.11
N GLU A 46 -20.24 -12.03 -5.12
CA GLU A 46 -21.56 -11.94 -4.52
C GLU A 46 -21.79 -10.57 -3.90
N PHE A 47 -20.84 -10.08 -3.08
CA PHE A 47 -20.95 -8.79 -2.43
C PHE A 47 -21.06 -7.64 -3.45
N MET A 48 -20.22 -7.67 -4.49
CA MET A 48 -20.22 -6.65 -5.55
C MET A 48 -21.50 -6.72 -6.40
N ARG A 49 -21.99 -7.92 -6.74
CA ARG A 49 -23.28 -8.09 -7.45
C ARG A 49 -24.44 -7.55 -6.64
N GLU A 50 -24.48 -7.84 -5.35
CA GLU A 50 -25.54 -7.35 -4.46
C GLU A 50 -25.49 -5.83 -4.30
N ALA A 51 -24.29 -5.27 -4.09
CA ALA A 51 -24.10 -3.83 -4.03
C ALA A 51 -24.53 -3.14 -5.34
N GLN A 52 -24.22 -3.73 -6.49
CA GLN A 52 -24.66 -3.23 -7.80
C GLN A 52 -26.18 -3.29 -7.94
N ARG A 53 -26.82 -4.40 -7.55
CA ARG A 53 -28.28 -4.58 -7.58
C ARG A 53 -28.99 -3.53 -6.74
N ARG A 54 -28.43 -3.20 -5.58
CA ARG A 54 -28.94 -2.17 -4.66
C ARG A 54 -28.52 -0.74 -5.03
N LYS A 55 -27.74 -0.55 -6.11
CA LYS A 55 -27.14 0.74 -6.48
C LYS A 55 -26.34 1.38 -5.32
N ASN A 56 -25.72 0.56 -4.48
CA ASN A 56 -24.93 0.99 -3.34
C ASN A 56 -23.50 1.30 -3.78
N SER A 57 -23.30 2.53 -4.28
CA SER A 57 -22.01 2.99 -4.79
C SER A 57 -20.91 3.02 -3.71
N ILE A 58 -21.28 3.24 -2.45
CA ILE A 58 -20.36 3.23 -1.30
C ILE A 58 -19.77 1.83 -1.08
N ALA A 59 -20.62 0.79 -1.05
CA ALA A 59 -20.17 -0.58 -0.88
C ALA A 59 -19.21 -1.02 -1.99
N LEU A 60 -19.56 -0.70 -3.24
CA LEU A 60 -18.69 -0.97 -4.39
C LEU A 60 -17.35 -0.22 -4.26
N HIS A 61 -17.39 1.02 -3.78
CA HIS A 61 -16.22 1.84 -3.59
C HIS A 61 -15.26 1.28 -2.53
N ILE A 62 -15.79 0.83 -1.39
CA ILE A 62 -15.01 0.25 -0.29
C ILE A 62 -14.24 -0.99 -0.78
N VAL A 63 -14.90 -1.91 -1.48
CA VAL A 63 -14.23 -3.09 -2.04
C VAL A 63 -13.10 -2.67 -2.98
N ARG A 64 -13.38 -1.76 -3.91
CA ARG A 64 -12.39 -1.27 -4.87
C ARG A 64 -11.21 -0.57 -4.19
N ALA A 65 -11.45 0.23 -3.16
CA ALA A 65 -10.40 0.92 -2.44
C ALA A 65 -9.49 -0.05 -1.66
N ASN A 66 -10.07 -1.11 -1.08
CA ASN A 66 -9.31 -2.17 -0.44
C ASN A 66 -8.48 -2.98 -1.45
N LYS A 67 -9.04 -3.27 -2.63
CA LYS A 67 -8.29 -3.87 -3.74
C LYS A 67 -7.17 -2.96 -4.28
N LEU A 68 -7.38 -1.65 -4.31
CA LEU A 68 -6.34 -0.68 -4.65
C LEU A 68 -5.17 -0.78 -3.66
N SER A 69 -5.45 -0.83 -2.36
CA SER A 69 -4.42 -0.98 -1.32
C SER A 69 -3.65 -2.28 -1.48
N LEU A 70 -4.34 -3.42 -1.54
CA LEU A 70 -3.73 -4.74 -1.73
C LEU A 70 -2.94 -4.81 -3.03
N GLY A 71 -3.52 -4.36 -4.14
CA GLY A 71 -2.87 -4.36 -5.45
C GLY A 71 -1.64 -3.47 -5.49
N THR A 72 -1.61 -2.37 -4.74
CA THR A 72 -0.43 -1.50 -4.63
C THR A 72 0.65 -2.16 -3.78
N MET A 73 0.28 -2.75 -2.64
CA MET A 73 1.23 -3.42 -1.73
C MET A 73 1.89 -4.63 -2.39
N PHE A 74 1.10 -5.48 -3.05
CA PHE A 74 1.52 -6.73 -3.71
C PHE A 74 1.74 -6.59 -5.21
N GLU A 75 1.82 -5.36 -5.71
CA GLU A 75 2.26 -5.04 -7.07
C GLU A 75 1.47 -5.72 -8.19
N GLN A 76 0.16 -5.82 -8.00
CA GLN A 76 -0.78 -6.41 -8.94
C GLN A 76 -1.16 -5.42 -10.04
N TRP A 77 -0.17 -5.01 -10.85
CA TRP A 77 -0.28 -3.91 -11.80
C TRP A 77 -1.34 -4.12 -12.88
N SER A 78 -1.53 -5.37 -13.33
CA SER A 78 -2.58 -5.72 -14.30
C SER A 78 -3.98 -5.42 -13.75
N MET A 79 -4.26 -5.85 -12.50
CA MET A 79 -5.52 -5.52 -11.83
C MET A 79 -5.68 -4.00 -11.63
N LEU A 80 -4.62 -3.32 -11.18
CA LEU A 80 -4.69 -1.87 -10.93
C LEU A 80 -4.95 -1.07 -12.22
N LYS A 81 -4.42 -1.53 -13.36
CA LYS A 81 -4.66 -0.91 -14.67
C LYS A 81 -6.14 -0.89 -15.05
N GLU A 82 -6.89 -1.93 -14.68
CA GLU A 82 -8.33 -2.04 -14.93
C GLU A 82 -9.17 -1.31 -13.88
N LEU A 83 -8.72 -1.36 -12.61
CA LEU A 83 -9.43 -0.80 -11.47
C LEU A 83 -9.41 0.74 -11.46
N LEU A 84 -8.26 1.35 -11.73
CA LEU A 84 -8.07 2.80 -11.59
C LEU A 84 -9.05 3.63 -12.45
N PRO A 85 -9.26 3.34 -13.76
CA PRO A 85 -10.23 4.08 -14.56
C PRO A 85 -11.67 4.01 -14.03
N ILE A 86 -12.04 2.92 -13.34
CA ILE A 86 -13.37 2.77 -12.72
C ILE A 86 -13.47 3.71 -11.54
N MET A 87 -12.51 3.64 -10.61
CA MET A 87 -12.49 4.50 -9.43
C MET A 87 -12.50 5.98 -9.82
N GLU A 88 -11.75 6.38 -10.85
CA GLU A 88 -11.73 7.78 -11.31
C GLU A 88 -13.07 8.33 -11.81
N ARG A 89 -14.02 7.47 -12.19
CA ARG A 89 -15.38 7.87 -12.58
C ARG A 89 -16.29 8.09 -11.38
N GLU A 90 -15.89 7.64 -10.19
CA GLU A 90 -16.70 7.68 -8.95
C GLU A 90 -16.43 8.92 -8.10
N LYS A 91 -16.06 10.04 -8.74
CA LYS A 91 -15.53 11.25 -8.07
C LYS A 91 -16.34 11.72 -6.86
N ASP A 92 -17.67 11.64 -6.93
CA ASP A 92 -18.55 12.12 -5.86
C ASP A 92 -18.49 11.22 -4.61
N VAL A 93 -18.35 9.90 -4.80
CA VAL A 93 -18.15 8.95 -3.70
C VAL A 93 -16.72 9.08 -3.16
N ILE A 94 -15.78 9.35 -4.06
CA ILE A 94 -14.37 9.57 -3.72
C ILE A 94 -14.22 10.73 -2.75
N ASP A 95 -14.88 11.86 -2.99
CA ASP A 95 -14.67 13.04 -2.14
C ASP A 95 -15.24 12.89 -0.72
N VAL A 96 -16.25 12.01 -0.53
CA VAL A 96 -16.81 11.69 0.79
C VAL A 96 -15.96 10.64 1.53
N HIS A 97 -15.44 9.62 0.82
CA HIS A 97 -14.75 8.46 1.42
C HIS A 97 -13.22 8.56 1.44
N PHE A 98 -12.58 9.25 0.49
CA PHE A 98 -11.13 9.54 0.51
C PHE A 98 -10.74 10.63 1.51
N SER A 99 -11.61 10.94 2.47
CA SER A 99 -11.19 11.53 3.74
C SER A 99 -10.24 10.62 4.53
N GLN A 100 -9.93 9.40 4.04
CA GLN A 100 -8.80 8.60 4.53
C GLN A 100 -7.53 8.84 3.70
N PRO A 101 -6.54 9.59 4.25
CA PRO A 101 -5.26 9.86 3.59
C PRO A 101 -4.52 8.61 3.08
N PHE A 102 -4.66 7.48 3.75
CA PHE A 102 -4.01 6.22 3.35
C PHE A 102 -4.41 5.75 1.95
N MET A 103 -5.70 5.76 1.63
CA MET A 103 -6.19 5.34 0.32
C MET A 103 -5.70 6.28 -0.78
N LEU A 104 -5.61 7.57 -0.46
CA LEU A 104 -5.11 8.59 -1.38
C LEU A 104 -3.59 8.42 -1.62
N LEU A 105 -2.82 8.05 -0.60
CA LEU A 105 -1.42 7.64 -0.76
C LEU A 105 -1.31 6.43 -1.69
N ALA A 106 -2.09 5.37 -1.45
CA ALA A 106 -2.10 4.17 -2.30
C ALA A 106 -2.44 4.51 -3.76
N LEU A 107 -3.43 5.38 -4.00
CA LEU A 107 -3.79 5.87 -5.32
C LEU A 107 -2.63 6.60 -6.02
N GLY A 108 -1.96 7.50 -5.29
CA GLY A 108 -0.80 8.22 -5.79
C GLY A 108 0.34 7.28 -6.16
N THR A 109 0.70 6.37 -5.26
CA THR A 109 1.73 5.35 -5.44
C THR A 109 1.42 4.43 -6.61
N ALA A 110 0.20 3.89 -6.72
CA ALA A 110 -0.22 3.03 -7.83
C ALA A 110 -0.02 3.73 -9.19
N HIS A 111 -0.41 5.00 -9.29
CA HIS A 111 -0.17 5.78 -10.51
C HIS A 111 1.32 6.01 -10.79
N LEU A 112 2.15 6.29 -9.77
CA LEU A 112 3.60 6.45 -9.96
C LEU A 112 4.25 5.14 -10.41
N CYS A 113 3.94 4.02 -9.75
CA CYS A 113 4.43 2.69 -10.13
C CYS A 113 4.00 2.30 -11.56
N LEU A 114 2.73 2.53 -11.94
CA LEU A 114 2.28 2.29 -13.30
C LEU A 114 2.93 3.21 -14.33
N TYR A 115 3.26 4.44 -13.95
CA TYR A 115 4.04 5.32 -14.81
C TYR A 115 5.45 4.76 -15.03
N ILE A 116 6.13 4.33 -13.97
CA ILE A 116 7.45 3.68 -14.06
C ILE A 116 7.38 2.45 -14.96
N ALA A 117 6.38 1.59 -14.77
CA ALA A 117 6.25 0.34 -15.51
C ALA A 117 5.86 0.52 -16.99
N THR A 118 5.18 1.61 -17.36
CA THR A 118 4.58 1.76 -18.70
C THR A 118 5.04 2.97 -19.50
N GLY A 119 5.72 3.94 -18.86
CA GLY A 119 6.05 5.23 -19.45
C GLY A 119 4.85 6.12 -19.80
N ARG A 120 3.60 5.70 -19.51
CA ARG A 120 2.40 6.43 -19.92
C ARG A 120 2.18 7.67 -19.08
N THR A 121 2.34 8.85 -19.70
CA THR A 121 2.16 10.17 -19.06
C THR A 121 0.77 10.39 -18.45
N TYR A 122 -0.24 9.62 -18.87
CA TYR A 122 -1.55 9.59 -18.21
C TYR A 122 -1.40 9.32 -16.70
N TYR A 123 -0.69 8.26 -16.31
CA TYR A 123 -0.54 7.90 -14.89
C TYR A 123 0.23 8.96 -14.11
N HIS A 124 1.30 9.51 -14.68
CA HIS A 124 2.05 10.60 -14.07
C HIS A 124 1.17 11.85 -13.82
N ARG A 125 0.34 12.24 -14.80
CA ARG A 125 -0.61 13.34 -14.63
C ARG A 125 -1.61 13.06 -13.51
N ARG A 126 -2.07 11.82 -13.37
CA ARG A 126 -3.00 11.42 -12.31
C ARG A 126 -2.34 11.46 -10.94
N ALA A 127 -1.12 10.94 -10.79
CA ALA A 127 -0.31 11.05 -9.58
C ALA A 127 -0.07 12.52 -9.17
N LYS A 128 0.26 13.41 -10.13
CA LYS A 128 0.44 14.85 -9.84
C LYS A 128 -0.79 15.50 -9.22
N ARG A 129 -2.01 15.07 -9.55
CA ARG A 129 -3.23 15.60 -8.93
C ARG A 129 -3.36 15.16 -7.48
N VAL A 130 -3.00 13.92 -7.17
CA VAL A 130 -2.93 13.42 -5.79
C VAL A 130 -1.91 14.21 -4.97
N ILE A 131 -0.71 14.42 -5.53
CA ILE A 131 0.35 15.23 -4.89
C ILE A 131 -0.13 16.66 -4.61
N ARG A 132 -0.80 17.32 -5.57
CA ARG A 132 -1.37 18.66 -5.36
C ARG A 132 -2.43 18.69 -4.27
N ARG A 133 -3.24 17.63 -4.15
CA ARG A 133 -4.25 17.51 -3.08
C ARG A 133 -3.57 17.44 -1.71
N PHE A 134 -2.56 16.57 -1.55
CA PHE A 134 -1.79 16.53 -0.31
C PHE A 134 -1.04 17.83 -0.02
N GLN A 135 -0.50 18.51 -1.02
CA GLN A 135 0.09 19.84 -0.83
C GLN A 135 -0.94 20.84 -0.29
N LYS A 136 -2.14 20.86 -0.87
CA LYS A 136 -3.22 21.74 -0.38
C LYS A 136 -3.58 21.42 1.07
N TRP A 137 -3.70 20.14 1.40
CA TRP A 137 -4.01 19.67 2.76
C TRP A 137 -2.90 20.00 3.75
N SER A 138 -1.64 19.83 3.35
CA SER A 138 -0.48 20.23 4.14
C SER A 138 -0.49 21.73 4.42
N ASN A 139 -0.81 22.56 3.42
CA ASN A 139 -0.90 24.02 3.59
C ASN A 139 -2.06 24.43 4.52
N TRP A 140 -3.12 23.63 4.58
CA TRP A 140 -4.23 23.82 5.50
C TRP A 140 -3.96 23.31 6.91
N GLY A 141 -2.79 22.70 7.16
CA GLY A 141 -2.46 22.11 8.45
C GLY A 141 -3.22 20.82 8.73
N VAL A 142 -3.73 20.11 7.71
CA VAL A 142 -4.33 18.79 7.91
C VAL A 142 -3.24 17.87 8.47
N PRO A 143 -3.46 17.27 9.66
CA PRO A 143 -2.48 16.38 10.26
C PRO A 143 -2.06 15.30 9.27
N ASN A 144 -0.76 15.00 9.23
CA ASN A 144 -0.16 13.92 8.45
C ASN A 144 -0.14 14.11 6.93
N ALA A 145 -0.81 15.12 6.37
CA ALA A 145 -0.81 15.37 4.93
C ALA A 145 0.60 15.63 4.39
N GLU A 146 1.46 16.26 5.18
CA GLU A 146 2.87 16.49 4.87
C GLU A 146 3.65 15.17 4.74
N THR A 147 3.47 14.22 5.66
CA THR A 147 4.11 12.90 5.61
C THR A 147 3.77 12.17 4.31
N PHE A 148 2.49 12.12 3.95
CA PHE A 148 2.04 11.50 2.68
C PHE A 148 2.60 12.23 1.46
N LEU A 149 2.64 13.57 1.50
CA LEU A 149 3.22 14.38 0.45
C LEU A 149 4.70 14.08 0.24
N MET A 150 5.48 13.97 1.33
CA MET A 150 6.91 13.69 1.27
C MET A 150 7.19 12.32 0.64
N ILE A 151 6.42 11.29 1.00
CA ILE A 151 6.56 9.95 0.41
C ILE A 151 6.30 9.96 -1.10
N LEU A 152 5.23 10.63 -1.55
CA LEU A 152 4.94 10.74 -2.98
C LEU A 152 5.98 11.60 -3.73
N ARG A 153 6.53 12.64 -3.09
CA ARG A 153 7.61 13.45 -3.66
C ARG A 153 8.92 12.68 -3.77
N ALA A 154 9.28 11.90 -2.76
CA ALA A 154 10.47 11.05 -2.80
C ALA A 154 10.42 10.07 -3.97
N GLN A 155 9.26 9.48 -4.24
CA GLN A 155 9.05 8.67 -5.44
C GLN A 155 9.25 9.46 -6.75
N VAL A 156 8.79 10.72 -6.81
CA VAL A 156 9.02 11.59 -7.97
C VAL A 156 10.50 11.90 -8.16
N VAL A 157 11.20 12.28 -7.10
CA VAL A 157 12.65 12.52 -7.12
C VAL A 157 13.39 11.26 -7.59
N GLY A 158 13.02 10.08 -7.08
CA GLY A 158 13.57 8.79 -7.50
C GLY A 158 13.22 8.33 -8.92
N MET A 159 12.53 9.16 -9.70
CA MET A 159 12.32 8.96 -11.14
C MET A 159 13.01 10.01 -12.00
N THR A 160 13.31 11.20 -11.46
CA THR A 160 13.77 12.35 -12.24
C THR A 160 15.17 12.82 -11.89
N GLU A 161 15.67 12.50 -10.69
CA GLU A 161 16.92 13.03 -10.15
C GLU A 161 17.99 11.94 -9.95
N SER A 162 19.13 12.33 -9.36
CA SER A 162 20.21 11.40 -9.02
C SER A 162 19.83 10.44 -7.88
N TYR A 163 20.60 9.37 -7.75
CA TYR A 163 20.47 8.42 -6.66
C TYR A 163 20.58 9.09 -5.28
N GLU A 164 21.52 10.02 -5.09
CA GLU A 164 21.77 10.72 -3.83
C GLU A 164 20.57 11.59 -3.44
N ALA A 165 19.98 12.30 -4.42
CA ALA A 165 18.79 13.10 -4.19
C ALA A 165 17.60 12.21 -3.83
N ALA A 166 17.42 11.08 -4.53
CA ALA A 166 16.37 10.12 -4.25
C ALA A 166 16.51 9.51 -2.84
N LYS A 167 17.70 9.02 -2.50
CA LYS A 167 17.99 8.43 -1.18
C LYS A 167 17.72 9.43 -0.07
N LYS A 168 18.23 10.67 -0.20
CA LYS A 168 17.98 11.74 0.76
C LYS A 168 16.48 12.02 0.94
N ALA A 169 15.73 12.16 -0.17
CA ALA A 169 14.30 12.43 -0.10
C ALA A 169 13.51 11.30 0.59
N PHE A 170 13.89 10.03 0.38
CA PHE A 170 13.27 8.91 1.09
C PHE A 170 13.63 8.89 2.58
N ILE A 171 14.89 9.13 2.93
CA ILE A 171 15.33 9.21 4.33
C ILE A 171 14.55 10.30 5.07
N GLU A 172 14.46 11.51 4.51
CA GLU A 172 13.70 12.61 5.11
C GLU A 172 12.21 12.26 5.27
N ALA A 173 11.60 11.58 4.28
CA ALA A 173 10.22 11.15 4.36
C ALA A 173 9.99 10.08 5.45
N ILE A 174 10.94 9.14 5.61
CA ILE A 174 10.90 8.09 6.63
C ILE A 174 11.09 8.68 8.03
N GLU A 175 12.06 9.58 8.20
CA GLU A 175 12.30 10.28 9.46
C GLU A 175 11.07 11.08 9.89
N ARG A 176 10.49 11.88 8.97
CA ARG A 176 9.25 12.62 9.26
C ARG A 176 8.11 11.70 9.70
N CYS A 177 7.98 10.56 9.03
CA CYS A 177 6.99 9.57 9.39
C CYS A 177 7.22 8.98 10.79
N SER A 178 8.48 8.65 11.14
CA SER A 178 8.81 8.07 12.45
C SER A 178 8.56 8.99 13.64
N LEU A 179 8.54 10.31 13.41
CA LEU A 179 8.20 11.31 14.43
C LEU A 179 6.69 11.42 14.70
N THR A 180 5.86 10.75 13.89
CA THR A 180 4.40 10.82 14.01
C THR A 180 3.89 9.55 14.69
N GLU A 181 3.26 9.69 15.86
CA GLU A 181 2.70 8.55 16.60
C GLU A 181 1.59 7.85 15.77
N GLY A 182 1.59 6.52 15.78
CA GLY A 182 0.61 5.72 15.03
C GLY A 182 0.89 5.59 13.52
N PHE A 183 1.97 6.18 13.00
CA PHE A 183 2.30 6.15 11.56
C PHE A 183 3.25 5.04 11.14
N PHE A 184 3.54 4.09 12.03
CA PHE A 184 4.49 3.02 11.79
C PHE A 184 4.25 2.31 10.44
N GLN A 185 3.01 1.95 10.10
CA GLN A 185 2.67 1.29 8.84
C GLN A 185 3.04 2.13 7.61
N ILE A 186 2.87 3.45 7.70
CA ILE A 186 3.20 4.40 6.64
C ILE A 186 4.72 4.46 6.44
N CYS A 187 5.47 4.41 7.52
CA CYS A 187 6.94 4.47 7.47
C CYS A 187 7.49 3.22 6.81
N GLN A 188 6.84 2.09 7.04
CA GLN A 188 7.21 0.80 6.48
C GLN A 188 6.91 0.74 4.97
N ILE A 189 5.78 1.32 4.54
CA ILE A 189 5.51 1.54 3.11
C ILE A 189 6.60 2.43 2.47
N ALA A 190 7.01 3.51 3.15
CA ALA A 190 8.08 4.38 2.66
C ALA A 190 9.42 3.62 2.52
N LYS A 191 9.77 2.76 3.49
CA LYS A 191 10.96 1.88 3.41
C LYS A 191 10.88 0.92 2.23
N LYS A 192 9.76 0.23 2.02
CA LYS A 192 9.57 -0.63 0.85
C LYS A 192 9.81 0.15 -0.46
N LEU A 193 9.20 1.32 -0.59
CA LEU A 193 9.32 2.17 -1.77
C LEU A 193 10.75 2.69 -1.98
N ALA A 194 11.46 3.01 -0.89
CA ALA A 194 12.87 3.39 -0.94
C ALA A 194 13.72 2.22 -1.45
N GLY A 195 13.52 1.02 -0.91
CA GLY A 195 14.20 -0.20 -1.36
C GLY A 195 14.01 -0.48 -2.85
N ASP A 196 12.76 -0.46 -3.32
CA ASP A 196 12.44 -0.56 -4.75
C ASP A 196 13.12 0.52 -5.59
N CYS A 197 13.24 1.74 -5.06
CA CYS A 197 13.94 2.82 -5.72
C CYS A 197 15.44 2.58 -5.82
N MET A 198 16.08 2.16 -4.73
CA MET A 198 17.52 1.88 -4.70
C MET A 198 17.90 0.76 -5.67
N LEU A 199 17.05 -0.27 -5.81
CA LEU A 199 17.25 -1.33 -6.81
C LEU A 199 17.26 -0.80 -8.25
N ARG A 200 16.40 0.17 -8.58
CA ARG A 200 16.40 0.77 -9.93
C ARG A 200 17.70 1.51 -10.25
N TYR A 201 18.39 2.02 -9.24
CA TYR A 201 19.73 2.63 -9.40
C TYR A 201 20.87 1.60 -9.30
N GLY A 202 20.57 0.31 -9.14
CA GLY A 202 21.59 -0.75 -8.97
C GLY A 202 22.29 -0.71 -7.60
N LYS A 203 21.74 -0.01 -6.60
CA LYS A 203 22.33 0.14 -5.27
C LYS A 203 21.82 -0.94 -4.33
N ILE A 204 22.39 -2.14 -4.50
CA ILE A 204 21.93 -3.37 -3.84
C ILE A 204 21.99 -3.28 -2.31
N ASN A 205 23.11 -2.81 -1.74
CA ASN A 205 23.27 -2.73 -0.28
C ASN A 205 22.24 -1.80 0.35
N ASP A 206 22.04 -0.60 -0.19
CA ASP A 206 21.03 0.33 0.32
C ASP A 206 19.61 -0.22 0.18
N ALA A 207 19.33 -0.93 -0.92
CA ALA A 207 18.05 -1.58 -1.10
C ALA A 207 17.82 -2.67 -0.05
N GLN A 208 18.85 -3.46 0.24
CA GLN A 208 18.80 -4.53 1.23
C GLN A 208 18.52 -3.96 2.62
N ASP A 209 19.15 -2.85 3.01
CA ASP A 209 18.90 -2.20 4.31
C ASP A 209 17.42 -1.83 4.47
N PHE A 210 16.85 -1.11 3.51
CA PHE A 210 15.44 -0.70 3.57
C PHE A 210 14.46 -1.89 3.50
N LEU A 211 14.75 -2.90 2.68
CA LEU A 211 13.86 -4.05 2.48
C LEU A 211 13.94 -5.07 3.62
N SER A 212 15.10 -5.22 4.26
CA SER A 212 15.26 -6.08 5.44
C SER A 212 14.50 -5.50 6.62
N ASP A 213 14.65 -4.19 6.88
CA ASP A 213 13.85 -3.47 7.87
C ASP A 213 12.35 -3.64 7.66
N PHE A 214 11.90 -3.49 6.41
CA PHE A 214 10.49 -3.66 6.05
C PHE A 214 10.02 -5.09 6.26
N ARG A 215 10.83 -6.09 5.89
CA ARG A 215 10.54 -7.51 6.08
C ARG A 215 10.42 -7.86 7.55
N ASP A 216 11.37 -7.44 8.38
CA ASP A 216 11.40 -7.77 9.80
C ASP A 216 10.20 -7.15 10.53
N HIS A 217 9.78 -5.96 10.09
CA HIS A 217 8.52 -5.40 10.54
C HIS A 217 7.30 -6.24 10.13
N CYS A 218 7.25 -6.73 8.88
CA CYS A 218 6.17 -7.62 8.45
C CYS A 218 6.13 -8.90 9.29
N ILE A 219 7.29 -9.45 9.71
CA ILE A 219 7.36 -10.59 10.63
C ILE A 219 6.79 -10.24 11.99
N GLN A 220 7.21 -9.10 12.57
CA GLN A 220 6.72 -8.64 13.88
C GLN A 220 5.20 -8.48 13.91
N TRP A 221 4.58 -8.09 12.80
CA TRP A 221 3.13 -7.90 12.66
C TRP A 221 2.40 -9.10 12.04
N GLU A 222 3.07 -10.24 11.92
CA GLU A 222 2.52 -11.48 11.35
C GLU A 222 1.91 -11.31 9.95
N ASN A 223 2.40 -10.34 9.17
CA ASN A 223 1.99 -10.15 7.78
C ASN A 223 2.69 -11.18 6.87
N ILE A 224 2.34 -12.45 7.07
CA ILE A 224 2.96 -13.62 6.44
C ILE A 224 2.90 -13.51 4.92
N ALA A 225 1.78 -13.06 4.36
CA ALA A 225 1.64 -12.92 2.92
C ALA A 225 2.65 -11.91 2.34
N MET A 226 2.89 -10.79 3.04
CA MET A 226 3.90 -9.80 2.62
C MET A 226 5.32 -10.37 2.78
N VAL A 227 5.63 -11.08 3.87
CA VAL A 227 6.94 -11.74 4.03
C VAL A 227 7.19 -12.71 2.86
N ASN A 228 6.23 -13.59 2.56
CA ASN A 228 6.31 -14.54 1.46
C ASN A 228 6.42 -13.84 0.09
N PHE A 229 5.78 -12.69 -0.08
CA PHE A 229 5.92 -11.87 -1.28
C PHE A 229 7.35 -11.29 -1.40
N LEU A 230 7.87 -10.70 -0.33
CA LEU A 230 9.21 -10.10 -0.30
C LEU A 230 10.31 -11.14 -0.54
N GLU A 231 10.24 -12.29 0.13
CA GLU A 231 11.24 -13.35 0.02
C GLU A 231 11.28 -13.96 -1.39
N ARG A 232 10.13 -14.06 -2.06
CA ARG A 232 10.09 -14.49 -3.46
C ARG A 232 10.63 -13.42 -4.40
N LYS A 233 10.18 -12.17 -4.26
CA LYS A 233 10.54 -11.08 -5.17
C LYS A 233 12.02 -10.67 -5.05
N TYR A 234 12.54 -10.64 -3.82
CA TYR A 234 13.86 -10.13 -3.50
C TYR A 234 14.79 -11.23 -2.96
N SER A 235 14.55 -12.49 -3.34
CA SER A 235 15.34 -13.66 -2.90
C SER A 235 16.85 -13.43 -3.02
N HIS A 236 17.30 -12.86 -4.14
CA HIS A 236 18.70 -12.58 -4.42
C HIS A 236 19.39 -11.57 -3.47
N ILE A 237 18.65 -10.70 -2.78
CA ILE A 237 19.22 -9.72 -1.81
C ILE A 237 18.88 -10.07 -0.36
N LEU A 238 17.70 -10.67 -0.11
CA LEU A 238 17.28 -11.02 1.25
C LEU A 238 17.85 -12.37 1.71
N ALA A 239 18.24 -13.27 0.80
CA ALA A 239 18.94 -14.50 1.17
C ALA A 239 20.38 -14.23 1.64
N ALA A 240 21.06 -13.23 1.05
CA ALA A 240 22.41 -12.84 1.43
C ALA A 240 22.50 -12.31 2.87
N ALA A 241 21.42 -11.71 3.39
CA ALA A 241 21.33 -11.26 4.78
C ALA A 241 21.38 -12.42 5.78
N ARG A 242 20.80 -13.59 5.44
CA ARG A 242 20.75 -14.77 6.32
C ARG A 242 22.13 -15.39 6.55
N CYS A 243 22.97 -15.45 5.51
CA CYS A 243 24.33 -16.00 5.63
C CYS A 243 25.24 -15.17 6.54
N CYS A 244 25.01 -13.86 6.68
CA CYS A 244 25.81 -13.02 7.55
C CYS A 244 25.36 -13.03 9.02
N SER A 245 24.10 -13.39 9.31
CA SER A 245 23.57 -13.42 10.68
C SER A 245 23.87 -14.73 11.43
N GLU A 246 24.06 -15.84 10.71
CA GLU A 246 24.33 -17.16 11.32
C GLU A 246 25.80 -17.34 11.78
N ASP A 247 26.72 -16.49 11.32
CA ASP A 247 28.14 -16.55 11.72
C ASP A 247 28.46 -15.86 13.06
N THR A 248 27.49 -15.14 13.64
CA THR A 248 27.67 -14.44 14.92
C THR A 248 27.31 -15.26 16.16
N ASP A 249 26.68 -16.43 16.01
CA ASP A 249 26.14 -17.20 17.14
C ASP A 249 27.06 -18.32 17.68
N TYR A 250 28.25 -18.54 17.09
CA TYR A 250 29.19 -19.58 17.52
C TYR A 250 30.46 -19.07 18.21
N ARG A 251 30.50 -17.81 18.67
CA ARG A 251 31.67 -17.27 19.40
C ARG A 251 31.44 -16.95 20.87
N ASN A 252 30.25 -17.20 21.41
CA ASN A 252 29.97 -17.06 22.85
C ASN A 252 29.18 -18.28 23.38
N MET A 253 29.84 -19.44 23.41
CA MET A 253 29.52 -20.54 24.34
C MET A 253 30.81 -21.13 24.87
#